data_AF-A0A8C9IH44-F1
#
_entry.id   AF-A0A8C9IH44-F1
#
_cell.length_a   1.000
_cell.length_b   1.000
_cell.length_c   1.000
_cell.angle_alpha   90.00
_cell.angle_beta   90.00
_cell.angle_gamma   90.00
#
_symmetry.space_group_name_H-M   'P 1'
#
loop_
_entity.id
_entity.type
_entity.pdbx_description
1 polymer ?
#
loop_
_entity_poly.entity_id
_entity_poly.type
_entity_poly.pdbx_seq_one_letter_code
_entity_poly.pdbx_strand_id
1 'polypeptide(L)'
;MAGRKAGVTLRQLHLSRQDLTTLDVTKLTPFSHEVISRQATINIAGNESCPQPQISEHLAAIEILKLKHNLILQNKIDLLKGSQAKEQYEHILAFVQGTVAEGTPIIPISAQLKYNIEVAST
;
A
#
# COMPACT_ATOMS: atom_id res chain seq x y z
N MET A 1 4.12 -40.49 9.49
CA MET A 1 4.41 -39.05 9.62
C MET A 1 4.74 -38.52 8.24
N ALA A 2 3.81 -37.83 7.57
CA ALA A 2 4.02 -37.28 6.23
C ALA A 2 3.76 -35.77 6.27
N GLY A 3 4.82 -35.01 6.02
CA GLY A 3 4.81 -33.55 6.02
C GLY A 3 3.85 -32.99 4.98
N ARG A 4 2.99 -32.07 5.42
CA ARG A 4 2.10 -31.29 4.56
C ARG A 4 2.96 -30.46 3.60
N LYS A 5 2.91 -30.77 2.30
CA LYS A 5 3.45 -29.90 1.25
C LYS A 5 2.66 -28.59 1.27
N ALA A 6 3.32 -27.51 1.65
CA ALA A 6 2.82 -26.16 1.46
C ALA A 6 2.49 -25.95 -0.02
N GLY A 7 1.28 -25.46 -0.29
CA GLY A 7 0.79 -25.19 -1.64
C GLY A 7 1.75 -24.28 -2.38
N VAL A 8 2.19 -24.72 -3.55
CA VAL A 8 2.96 -23.92 -4.49
C VAL A 8 2.01 -22.91 -5.10
N THR A 9 2.12 -21.65 -4.68
CA THR A 9 1.43 -20.50 -5.29
C THR A 9 1.80 -20.45 -6.78
N LEU A 10 0.78 -20.36 -7.64
CA LEU A 10 0.95 -20.13 -9.08
C LEU A 10 1.89 -18.94 -9.30
N ARG A 11 2.95 -19.14 -10.10
CA ARG A 11 3.96 -18.13 -10.41
C ARG A 11 3.30 -16.93 -11.10
N GLN A 12 3.00 -15.88 -10.36
CA GLN A 12 2.77 -14.56 -10.93
C GLN A 12 4.13 -14.00 -11.33
N LEU A 13 4.51 -14.20 -12.60
CA LEU A 13 5.79 -13.78 -13.19
C LEU A 13 6.14 -12.30 -12.98
N HIS A 14 5.13 -11.47 -12.69
CA HIS A 14 5.27 -10.03 -12.47
C HIS A 14 5.37 -9.62 -11.00
N LEU A 15 5.22 -10.57 -10.05
CA LEU A 15 5.38 -10.29 -8.63
C LEU A 15 6.74 -10.77 -8.16
N SER A 16 7.43 -9.91 -7.42
CA SER A 16 8.73 -10.23 -6.86
C SER A 16 8.65 -11.44 -5.93
N ARG A 17 9.62 -12.35 -6.08
CA ARG A 17 9.68 -13.56 -5.27
C ARG A 17 10.16 -13.20 -3.86
N GLN A 18 9.28 -13.38 -2.88
CA GLN A 18 9.63 -13.18 -1.47
C GLN A 18 10.33 -14.42 -0.91
N ASP A 19 11.65 -14.51 -1.08
CA ASP A 19 12.47 -15.57 -0.50
C ASP A 19 13.01 -15.16 0.87
N LEU A 20 12.58 -15.87 1.92
CA LEU A 20 13.00 -15.62 3.30
C LEU A 20 14.42 -16.11 3.59
N THR A 21 14.99 -16.99 2.76
CA THR A 21 16.30 -17.62 3.01
C THR A 21 17.47 -16.69 2.68
N THR A 22 17.25 -15.73 1.80
CA THR A 22 18.24 -14.74 1.36
C THR A 22 18.04 -13.37 1.99
N LEU A 23 17.07 -13.24 2.91
CA LEU A 23 16.63 -11.96 3.47
C LEU A 23 17.57 -11.49 4.59
N ASP A 24 18.23 -10.37 4.40
CA ASP A 24 19.07 -9.72 5.42
C ASP A 24 18.22 -8.78 6.28
N VAL A 25 17.80 -9.27 7.45
CA VAL A 25 16.96 -8.52 8.39
C VAL A 25 17.59 -7.22 8.88
N THR A 26 18.91 -7.06 8.81
CA THR A 26 19.61 -5.85 9.28
C THR A 26 19.50 -4.68 8.30
N LYS A 27 19.13 -4.94 7.04
CA LYS A 27 18.96 -3.93 5.99
C LYS A 27 17.51 -3.54 5.74
N LEU A 28 16.57 -4.16 6.44
CA LEU A 28 15.15 -3.91 6.25
C LEU A 28 14.75 -2.56 6.85
N THR A 29 14.05 -1.78 6.04
CA THR A 29 13.36 -0.57 6.48
C THR A 29 11.87 -0.72 6.19
N PRO A 30 10.98 0.08 6.82
CA PRO A 30 9.56 0.09 6.46
C PRO A 30 9.30 0.36 4.97
N PHE A 31 10.27 0.95 4.28
CA PHE A 31 10.24 1.27 2.86
C PHE A 31 11.06 0.31 1.98
N SER A 32 11.65 -0.74 2.56
CA SER A 32 12.35 -1.77 1.79
C SER A 32 11.37 -2.63 1.00
N HIS A 33 11.81 -3.10 -0.16
CA HIS A 33 11.01 -3.93 -1.07
C HIS A 33 10.27 -5.07 -0.35
N GLU A 34 11.03 -5.80 0.45
CA GLU A 34 10.58 -7.04 1.09
C GLU A 34 9.54 -6.78 2.17
N VAL A 35 9.50 -5.54 2.69
CA VAL A 35 8.53 -5.07 3.66
C VAL A 35 7.32 -4.46 2.93
N ILE A 36 7.51 -3.55 1.97
CA ILE A 36 6.42 -2.92 1.19
C ILE A 36 5.55 -3.97 0.50
N SER A 37 6.15 -4.98 -0.14
CA SER A 37 5.43 -6.03 -0.87
C SER A 37 4.57 -6.95 0.03
N ARG A 38 4.67 -6.81 1.36
CA ARG A 38 3.87 -7.54 2.36
C ARG A 38 2.85 -6.68 3.10
N GLN A 39 2.81 -5.39 2.81
CA GLN A 39 1.91 -4.44 3.47
C GLN A 39 0.52 -4.45 2.84
N ALA A 40 -0.50 -4.19 3.65
CA ALA A 40 -1.83 -3.91 3.13
C ALA A 40 -1.82 -2.55 2.44
N THR A 41 -2.08 -2.52 1.14
CA THR A 41 -2.12 -1.29 0.35
C THR A 41 -3.55 -0.79 0.20
N ILE A 42 -3.82 0.46 0.59
CA ILE A 42 -5.08 1.16 0.35
C ILE A 42 -4.89 2.07 -0.87
N ASN A 43 -5.62 1.82 -1.96
CA ASN A 43 -5.51 2.62 -3.17
C ASN A 43 -6.61 3.70 -3.19
N ILE A 44 -6.22 4.97 -3.17
CA ILE A 44 -7.12 6.13 -3.20
C ILE A 44 -6.98 6.82 -4.55
N ALA A 45 -8.05 6.88 -5.31
CA ALA A 45 -8.06 7.54 -6.60
C ALA A 45 -8.00 9.06 -6.45
N GLY A 46 -7.03 9.69 -7.12
CA GLY A 46 -6.78 11.11 -7.06
C GLY A 46 -7.96 11.97 -7.51
N ASN A 47 -8.63 11.52 -8.55
CA ASN A 47 -9.72 12.23 -9.22
C ASN A 47 -11.05 12.22 -8.42
N GLU A 48 -11.07 11.71 -7.20
CA GLU A 48 -12.27 11.46 -6.43
C GLU A 48 -12.22 12.17 -5.07
N SER A 49 -13.39 12.63 -4.62
CA SER A 49 -13.55 13.25 -3.31
C SER A 49 -13.27 12.25 -2.20
N CYS A 50 -12.28 12.55 -1.36
CA CYS A 50 -12.02 11.84 -0.12
C CYS A 50 -12.89 12.43 1.00
N PRO A 51 -13.56 11.62 1.85
CA PRO A 51 -13.59 10.16 1.88
C PRO A 51 -14.73 9.52 1.07
N GLN A 52 -14.43 8.46 0.32
CA GLN A 52 -15.43 7.60 -0.33
C GLN A 52 -15.83 6.40 0.54
N PRO A 53 -17.05 5.84 0.36
CA PRO A 53 -17.53 4.67 1.10
C PRO A 53 -16.59 3.46 1.02
N GLN A 54 -15.96 3.21 -0.13
CA GLN A 54 -15.02 2.08 -0.29
C GLN A 54 -13.79 2.23 0.61
N ILE A 55 -13.29 3.45 0.82
CA ILE A 55 -12.09 3.70 1.63
C ILE A 55 -12.39 3.41 3.11
N SER A 56 -13.58 3.78 3.58
CA SER A 56 -14.05 3.46 4.93
C SER A 56 -14.21 1.95 5.15
N GLU A 57 -14.69 1.19 4.17
CA GLU A 57 -14.77 -0.27 4.26
C GLU A 57 -13.39 -0.92 4.36
N HIS A 58 -12.42 -0.46 3.55
CA HIS A 58 -11.05 -0.99 3.60
C HIS A 58 -10.39 -0.68 4.95
N LEU A 59 -10.59 0.52 5.48
CA LEU A 59 -10.10 0.91 6.80
C LEU A 59 -10.71 0.05 7.91
N ALA A 60 -12.04 -0.19 7.86
CA ALA A 60 -12.72 -1.06 8.81
C ALA A 60 -12.18 -2.51 8.73
N ALA A 61 -11.90 -3.02 7.53
CA ALA A 61 -11.29 -4.33 7.37
C ALA A 61 -9.88 -4.41 8.00
N ILE A 62 -9.06 -3.37 7.82
CA ILE A 62 -7.72 -3.26 8.42
C ILE A 62 -7.82 -3.22 9.95
N GLU A 63 -8.80 -2.50 10.48
CA GLU A 63 -9.07 -2.40 11.92
C GLU A 63 -9.49 -3.75 12.52
N ILE A 64 -10.40 -4.46 11.85
CA ILE A 64 -10.85 -5.80 12.26
C ILE A 64 -9.68 -6.79 12.22
N LEU A 65 -8.87 -6.75 11.15
CA LEU A 65 -7.73 -7.64 10.95
C LEU A 65 -6.50 -7.26 11.78
N LYS A 66 -6.53 -6.10 12.46
CA LYS A 66 -5.43 -5.55 13.27
C LYS A 66 -4.09 -5.53 12.52
N LEU A 67 -4.13 -5.18 11.24
CA LEU A 67 -2.91 -5.08 10.45
C LEU A 67 -2.10 -3.88 10.94
N LYS A 68 -0.85 -4.15 11.32
CA LYS A 68 0.09 -3.15 11.87
C LYS A 68 0.91 -2.44 10.80
N HIS A 69 0.92 -2.97 9.58
CA HIS A 69 1.76 -2.50 8.50
C HIS A 69 0.90 -2.25 7.27
N ASN A 70 0.64 -0.97 7.05
CA ASN A 70 -0.31 -0.47 6.08
C ASN A 70 0.44 0.55 5.21
N LEU A 71 0.00 0.69 3.96
CA LEU A 71 0.54 1.66 3.02
C LEU A 71 -0.62 2.29 2.26
N ILE A 72 -0.65 3.62 2.14
CA ILE A 72 -1.67 4.31 1.36
C ILE A 72 -1.05 4.75 0.05
N LEU A 73 -1.71 4.42 -1.06
CA LEU A 73 -1.29 4.79 -2.40
C LEU A 73 -2.28 5.82 -2.94
N GLN A 74 -1.84 7.06 -3.13
CA GLN A 74 -2.61 8.10 -3.79
C GLN A 74 -2.40 7.94 -5.30
N ASN A 75 -3.32 7.27 -5.98
CA ASN A 75 -3.21 6.91 -7.39
C ASN A 75 -3.82 7.97 -8.31
N LYS A 76 -3.57 7.89 -9.61
CA LYS A 76 -4.08 8.81 -10.63
C LYS A 76 -3.69 10.28 -10.40
N ILE A 77 -2.52 10.53 -9.79
CA ILE A 77 -2.00 11.89 -9.56
C ILE A 77 -1.78 12.65 -10.88
N ASP A 78 -1.64 11.92 -11.99
CA ASP A 78 -1.53 12.45 -13.35
C ASP A 78 -2.78 13.21 -13.82
N LEU A 79 -3.94 12.91 -13.24
CA LEU A 79 -5.20 13.59 -13.56
C LEU A 79 -5.42 14.85 -12.71
N LEU A 80 -4.57 15.10 -11.72
CA LEU A 80 -4.70 16.21 -10.77
C LEU A 80 -3.65 17.28 -11.02
N LYS A 81 -4.01 18.55 -10.75
CA LYS A 81 -3.02 19.61 -10.58
C LYS A 81 -2.31 19.46 -9.24
N GLY A 82 -1.07 19.90 -9.13
CA GLY A 82 -0.27 19.77 -7.89
C GLY A 82 -0.95 20.35 -6.64
N SER A 83 -1.74 21.41 -6.78
CA SER A 83 -2.55 21.95 -5.67
C SER A 83 -3.67 20.99 -5.23
N GLN A 84 -4.39 20.40 -6.18
CA GLN A 84 -5.46 19.44 -5.91
C GLN A 84 -4.92 18.14 -5.29
N ALA A 85 -3.76 17.67 -5.77
CA ALA A 85 -3.09 16.50 -5.19
C ALA A 85 -2.69 16.75 -3.72
N LYS A 86 -2.26 17.98 -3.41
CA LYS A 86 -1.92 18.38 -2.04
C LYS A 86 -3.15 18.52 -1.14
N GLU A 87 -4.21 19.16 -1.61
CA GLU A 87 -5.48 19.25 -0.88
C GLU A 87 -6.03 17.85 -0.56
N GLN A 88 -5.99 16.95 -1.53
CA GLN A 88 -6.42 15.58 -1.31
C GLN A 88 -5.51 14.84 -0.31
N TYR A 89 -4.21 15.06 -0.36
CA TYR A 89 -3.28 14.51 0.63
C TYR A 89 -3.63 14.97 2.05
N GLU A 90 -3.96 16.25 2.23
CA GLU A 90 -4.42 16.80 3.52
C GLU A 90 -5.76 16.17 3.97
N HIS A 91 -6.69 15.92 3.04
CA HIS A 91 -7.92 15.20 3.36
C HIS A 91 -7.68 13.75 3.78
N ILE A 92 -6.75 13.05 3.10
CA ILE A 92 -6.38 11.68 3.47
C ILE A 92 -5.77 11.67 4.87
N LEU A 93 -4.88 12.62 5.18
CA LEU A 93 -4.31 12.77 6.52
C LEU A 93 -5.38 12.99 7.59
N ALA A 94 -6.33 13.89 7.34
CA ALA A 94 -7.44 14.15 8.25
C ALA A 94 -8.36 12.93 8.41
N PHE A 95 -8.55 12.15 7.35
CA PHE A 95 -9.38 10.95 7.37
C PHE A 95 -8.75 9.81 8.17
N VAL A 96 -7.43 9.61 8.06
CA VAL A 96 -6.74 8.55 8.81
C VAL A 96 -6.43 8.93 10.25
N GLN A 97 -6.53 10.22 10.59
CA GLN A 97 -6.32 10.70 11.95
C GLN A 97 -7.34 10.07 12.92
N GLY A 98 -6.85 9.48 14.02
CA GLY A 98 -7.68 8.78 15.00
C GLY A 98 -8.06 7.34 14.60
N THR A 99 -7.50 6.81 13.51
CA THR A 99 -7.76 5.44 13.04
C THR A 99 -6.52 4.55 13.18
N VAL A 100 -6.67 3.25 12.93
CA VAL A 100 -5.53 2.31 12.86
C VAL A 100 -4.55 2.61 11.73
N ALA A 101 -4.92 3.46 10.77
CA ALA A 101 -4.05 3.90 9.69
C ALA A 101 -3.36 5.25 9.98
N GLU A 102 -3.52 5.81 11.18
CA GLU A 102 -2.82 7.04 11.57
C GLU A 102 -1.29 6.85 11.47
N GLY A 103 -0.60 7.82 10.88
CA GLY A 103 0.85 7.77 10.67
C GLY A 103 1.30 6.82 9.56
N THR A 104 0.37 6.20 8.82
CA THR A 104 0.70 5.38 7.64
C THR A 104 1.35 6.23 6.55
N PRO A 105 2.44 5.77 5.92
CA PRO A 105 3.02 6.46 4.78
C PRO A 105 2.03 6.52 3.60
N ILE A 106 1.95 7.69 2.97
CA ILE A 106 1.15 7.95 1.77
C ILE A 106 2.10 8.15 0.59
N ILE A 107 1.98 7.33 -0.45
CA ILE A 107 2.83 7.39 -1.64
C ILE A 107 1.98 7.85 -2.84
N PRO A 108 2.29 9.01 -3.44
CA PRO A 108 1.65 9.42 -4.68
C PRO A 108 2.18 8.60 -5.85
N ILE A 109 1.28 7.95 -6.60
CA ILE A 109 1.62 7.11 -7.75
C ILE A 109 0.73 7.44 -8.96
N SER A 110 1.22 7.14 -10.15
CA SER A 110 0.38 7.02 -11.34
C SER A 110 0.50 5.61 -11.90
N ALA A 111 -0.53 4.79 -11.66
CA ALA A 111 -0.61 3.45 -12.23
C ALA A 111 -0.56 3.46 -13.77
N GLN A 112 -1.18 4.47 -14.37
CA GLN A 112 -1.35 4.58 -15.82
C GLN A 112 -0.07 5.04 -16.52
N LEU A 113 0.60 6.06 -15.97
CA LEU A 113 1.86 6.57 -16.52
C LEU A 113 3.09 5.83 -15.98
N LYS A 114 2.89 4.82 -15.12
CA LYS A 114 3.95 4.07 -14.44
C LYS A 114 4.89 4.97 -13.65
N TYR A 115 4.35 6.02 -13.04
CA TYR A 115 5.11 6.97 -12.24
C TYR A 115 5.10 6.56 -10.78
N ASN A 116 6.28 6.48 -10.16
CA ASN A 116 6.45 6.17 -8.74
C ASN A 116 5.92 4.77 -8.32
N ILE A 117 5.65 3.89 -9.30
CA ILE A 117 5.22 2.50 -9.05
C ILE A 117 6.39 1.69 -8.52
N GLU A 118 7.60 2.00 -8.96
CA GLU A 118 8.85 1.41 -8.49
C GLU A 118 9.02 1.52 -6.98
N VAL A 119 8.52 2.59 -6.35
CA VAL A 119 8.55 2.73 -4.89
C VAL A 119 7.59 1.76 -4.20
N ALA A 120 6.53 1.33 -4.89
CA ALA A 120 5.55 0.38 -4.38
C ALA A 120 5.81 -1.08 -4.80
N SER A 121 6.62 -1.33 -5.84
CA SER A 121 6.80 -2.68 -6.42
C SER A 121 8.24 -3.14 -6.68
N THR A 122 9.27 -2.30 -6.49
CA THR A 122 10.68 -2.73 -6.67
C THR A 122 11.15 -3.52 -5.51
#